data_AF-A0A3B8UDT1-F1
#
_entry.id   AF-A0A3B8UDT1-F1
#
_cell.length_a   1.000
_cell.length_b   1.000
_cell.length_c   1.000
_cell.angle_alpha   90.00
_cell.angle_beta   90.00
_cell.angle_gamma   90.00
#
_symmetry.space_group_name_H-M   'P 1'
#
loop_
_entity.id
_entity.type
_entity.pdbx_description
1 polymer ?
#
loop_
_entity_poly.entity_id
_entity_poly.type
_entity_poly.pdbx_seq_one_letter_code
_entity_poly.pdbx_strand_id
1 'polypeptide(L)'
;MSDHPITEHPVQQPIRAIEIDNIPESQAAYIVGQNGVTRIEACIKPGVYSNIPYVRVWKGDVCEAEFCQHNIVGVYFDTGAAA
;
A
#
# COMPACT_ATOMS: atom_id res chain seq x y z
N MET A 1 -18.96 0.37 19.98
CA MET A 1 -17.64 0.40 19.33
C MET A 1 -16.70 0.99 20.35
N SER A 2 -15.67 0.26 20.77
CA SER A 2 -14.69 0.75 21.75
C SER A 2 -13.85 1.88 21.13
N ASP A 3 -13.79 3.03 21.80
CA ASP A 3 -13.00 4.21 21.42
C ASP A 3 -11.49 4.01 21.60
N HIS A 4 -10.97 2.82 21.32
CA HIS A 4 -9.54 2.57 21.32
C HIS A 4 -9.01 2.93 19.93
N PRO A 5 -8.22 4.02 19.79
CA PRO A 5 -7.61 4.34 18.53
C PRO A 5 -6.74 3.17 18.12
N ILE A 6 -6.97 2.65 16.92
CA ILE A 6 -6.16 1.59 16.35
C ILE A 6 -4.81 2.21 16.02
N THR A 7 -3.83 1.96 16.87
CA THR A 7 -2.43 2.27 16.60
C THR A 7 -1.81 1.08 15.89
N GLU A 8 -1.93 1.07 14.56
CA GLU A 8 -0.94 0.39 13.73
C GLU A 8 0.46 0.88 14.15
N HIS A 9 1.47 0.01 14.09
CA HIS A 9 2.85 0.48 14.29
C HIS A 9 3.12 1.57 13.24
N PRO A 10 3.39 2.82 13.63
CA PRO A 10 3.44 3.90 12.68
C PRO A 10 4.64 3.71 11.76
N VAL A 11 4.38 3.38 10.49
CA VAL A 11 5.40 3.40 9.45
C VAL A 11 5.37 4.77 8.80
N GLN A 12 6.29 5.63 9.23
CA GLN A 12 6.38 7.01 8.74
C GLN A 12 7.18 7.12 7.44
N GLN A 13 7.82 6.01 7.02
CA GLN A 13 8.61 5.97 5.79
C GLN A 13 7.69 5.86 4.58
N PRO A 14 7.89 6.65 3.52
CA PRO A 14 7.08 6.52 2.32
C PRO A 14 7.32 5.15 1.66
N ILE A 15 6.25 4.53 1.18
CA ILE A 15 6.34 3.26 0.46
C ILE A 15 6.89 3.55 -0.93
N ARG A 16 8.02 2.93 -1.24
CA ARG A 16 8.68 3.01 -2.55
C ARG A 16 8.14 1.95 -3.51
N ALA A 17 7.88 0.75 -3.01
CA ALA A 17 7.40 -0.35 -3.83
C ALA A 17 6.57 -1.37 -3.03
N ILE A 18 5.70 -2.07 -3.75
CA ILE A 18 5.03 -3.29 -3.28
C ILE A 18 5.19 -4.40 -4.31
N GLU A 19 5.27 -5.62 -3.82
CA GLU A 19 5.21 -6.85 -4.62
C GLU A 19 3.88 -7.57 -4.34
N ILE A 20 3.21 -8.02 -5.40
CA ILE A 20 1.89 -8.64 -5.35
C ILE A 20 2.00 -10.13 -5.69
N ASP A 21 1.37 -10.98 -4.89
CA ASP A 21 1.29 -12.42 -5.18
C ASP A 21 0.18 -12.72 -6.18
N ASN A 22 0.59 -13.23 -7.35
CA ASN A 22 -0.19 -14.02 -8.31
C ASN A 22 -1.69 -13.69 -8.44
N ILE A 23 -2.07 -12.41 -8.47
CA ILE A 23 -3.39 -12.00 -8.95
C ILE A 23 -3.33 -12.02 -10.47
N PRO A 24 -4.14 -12.85 -11.17
CA PRO A 24 -4.19 -12.85 -12.62
C PRO A 24 -4.42 -11.44 -13.16
N GLU A 25 -3.71 -11.07 -14.24
CA GLU A 25 -3.79 -9.77 -14.90
C GLU A 25 -3.24 -8.56 -14.12
N SER A 26 -2.78 -8.75 -12.87
CA SER A 26 -2.07 -7.72 -12.12
C SER A 26 -0.58 -7.67 -12.44
N GLN A 27 0.05 -6.50 -12.29
CA GLN A 27 1.52 -6.43 -12.28
C GLN A 27 2.07 -7.08 -11.01
N ALA A 28 3.16 -7.83 -11.16
CA ALA A 28 3.85 -8.49 -10.02
C ALA A 28 4.44 -7.48 -9.03
N ALA A 29 4.74 -6.26 -9.46
CA ALA A 29 5.26 -5.21 -8.60
C ALA A 29 4.81 -3.81 -9.07
N TYR A 30 4.66 -2.90 -8.12
CA TYR A 30 4.42 -1.49 -8.36
C TYR A 30 5.49 -0.67 -7.66
N ILE A 31 6.15 0.22 -8.40
CA ILE A 31 7.31 1.00 -7.93
C ILE A 31 7.05 2.47 -8.25
N VAL A 32 7.15 3.35 -7.25
CA VAL A 32 7.03 4.80 -7.44
C VAL A 32 8.08 5.28 -8.45
N GLY A 33 7.64 6.05 -9.45
CA GLY A 33 8.47 6.54 -10.56
C GLY A 33 8.52 5.61 -11.78
N GLN A 34 7.86 4.45 -11.75
CA GLN A 34 7.79 3.52 -12.88
C GLN A 34 6.35 3.31 -13.37
N ASN A 35 6.18 3.09 -14.67
CA ASN A 35 4.88 2.80 -15.30
C ASN A 35 3.77 3.81 -14.94
N GLY A 36 4.16 5.07 -14.70
CA GLY A 36 3.25 6.15 -14.30
C GLY A 36 2.82 6.13 -12.84
N VAL A 37 3.31 5.20 -12.00
CA VAL A 37 3.02 5.16 -10.57
C VAL A 37 3.65 6.37 -9.89
N THR A 38 2.83 7.21 -9.25
CA THR A 38 3.25 8.46 -8.63
C THR A 38 3.34 8.37 -7.11
N ARG A 39 2.50 7.55 -6.50
CA ARG A 39 2.51 7.32 -5.05
C ARG A 39 1.91 5.96 -4.70
N ILE A 40 2.35 5.44 -3.58
CA ILE A 40 1.81 4.23 -2.96
C ILE A 40 1.46 4.59 -1.51
N GLU A 41 0.22 4.36 -1.11
CA GLU A 41 -0.31 4.80 0.18
C GLU A 41 -0.87 3.63 0.98
N ALA A 42 -0.48 3.51 2.25
CA ALA A 42 -1.15 2.63 3.19
C ALA A 42 -2.51 3.23 3.57
N CYS A 43 -3.52 2.38 3.67
CA CYS A 43 -4.84 2.77 4.15
C CYS A 43 -5.52 1.61 4.87
N ILE A 44 -6.63 1.90 5.55
CA ILE A 44 -7.40 0.92 6.30
C ILE A 44 -8.84 0.94 5.80
N LYS A 45 -9.43 -0.25 5.62
CA LYS A 45 -10.85 -0.42 5.31
C LYS A 45 -11.55 -1.17 6.42
N PRO A 46 -12.76 -0.74 6.84
CA PRO A 46 -13.52 -1.46 7.84
C PRO A 46 -14.10 -2.74 7.26
N GLY A 47 -13.82 -3.87 7.90
CA GLY A 47 -14.50 -5.14 7.71
C GLY A 47 -15.53 -5.39 8.81
N VAL A 48 -16.31 -6.46 8.65
CA VAL A 48 -17.36 -6.85 9.61
C VAL A 48 -16.80 -7.15 11.01
N TYR A 49 -15.58 -7.70 11.08
CA TYR A 49 -14.96 -8.17 12.32
C TYR A 49 -13.66 -7.45 12.68
N SER A 50 -13.02 -6.80 11.71
CA SER A 50 -11.73 -6.13 11.91
C SER A 50 -11.51 -5.05 10.86
N ASN A 51 -10.64 -4.11 11.19
CA ASN A 51 -10.07 -3.19 10.22
C ASN A 51 -8.96 -3.91 9.45
N ILE A 52 -8.97 -3.78 8.13
CA ILE A 52 -8.09 -4.52 7.24
C ILE A 52 -7.10 -3.53 6.62
N PRO A 53 -5.79 -3.79 6.70
CA PRO A 53 -4.78 -3.00 6.00
C PRO A 53 -4.83 -3.22 4.49
N TYR A 54 -4.69 -2.12 3.76
CA TYR A 54 -4.67 -2.05 2.31
C TYR A 54 -3.56 -1.11 1.84
N VAL A 55 -3.17 -1.28 0.58
CA VAL A 55 -2.33 -0.33 -0.14
C VAL A 55 -3.04 0.14 -1.40
N ARG A 56 -2.98 1.45 -1.66
CA ARG A 56 -3.43 2.06 -2.92
C ARG A 56 -2.24 2.45 -3.78
N VAL A 57 -2.31 2.09 -5.05
CA VAL A 57 -1.36 2.49 -6.08
C VAL A 57 -2.01 3.57 -6.93
N TRP A 58 -1.31 4.68 -7.08
CA TRP A 58 -1.82 5.85 -7.80
C TRP A 58 -0.99 6.14 -9.04
N LYS A 59 -1.67 6.54 -10.12
CA LYS A 59 -1.07 7.09 -11.35
C LYS A 59 -1.60 8.51 -11.54
N GLY A 60 -0.81 9.49 -11.09
CA GLY A 60 -1.31 10.85 -10.91
C GLY A 60 -2.41 10.88 -9.85
N ASP A 61 -3.59 11.38 -10.22
CA ASP A 61 -4.77 11.47 -9.35
C ASP A 61 -5.68 10.23 -9.42
N VAL A 62 -5.40 9.28 -10.32
CA VAL A 62 -6.19 8.06 -10.48
C VAL A 62 -5.67 6.98 -9.54
N CYS A 63 -6.56 6.43 -8.71
CA CYS A 63 -6.27 5.20 -7.96
C CYS A 63 -6.36 4.01 -8.93
N GLU A 64 -5.22 3.62 -9.49
CA GLU A 64 -5.12 2.55 -10.49
C GLU A 64 -5.48 1.20 -9.89
N ALA A 65 -4.97 0.91 -8.69
CA ALA A 65 -5.16 -0.37 -8.03
C ALA A 65 -5.22 -0.21 -6.51
N GLU A 66 -5.92 -1.13 -5.86
CA GLU A 66 -6.03 -1.24 -4.41
C GLU A 66 -5.89 -2.71 -4.01
N PHE A 67 -4.98 -3.02 -3.08
CA PHE A 67 -4.64 -4.39 -2.67
C PHE A 67 -4.82 -4.57 -1.17
N CYS A 68 -5.44 -5.68 -0.77
CA CYS A 68 -5.50 -6.11 0.62
C CYS A 68 -4.13 -6.66 1.05
N GLN A 69 -3.79 -6.57 2.35
CA GLN A 69 -2.53 -7.12 2.88
C GLN A 69 -2.24 -8.57 2.46
N HIS A 70 -3.29 -9.39 2.29
CA HIS A 70 -3.15 -10.81 1.92
C HIS A 70 -2.65 -11.02 0.48
N ASN A 71 -2.65 -9.96 -0.34
CA ASN A 71 -2.16 -10.00 -1.71
C ASN A 71 -0.74 -9.45 -1.86
N ILE A 72 -0.17 -8.90 -0.78
CA ILE A 72 1.12 -8.20 -0.81
C ILE A 72 2.17 -9.11 -0.15
N VAL A 73 3.22 -9.45 -0.89
CA VAL A 73 4.32 -10.30 -0.39
C VAL A 73 5.50 -9.48 0.13
N GLY A 74 5.64 -8.24 -0.33
CA GLY A 74 6.71 -7.34 0.11
C GLY A 74 6.27 -5.88 0.08
N VAL A 75 6.69 -5.13 1.09
CA VAL A 75 6.59 -3.67 1.15
C VAL A 75 7.99 -3.11 1.36
N TYR A 76 8.42 -2.24 0.45
CA TYR A 76 9.75 -1.64 0.46
C TYR A 76 9.61 -0.14 0.68
N PHE A 77 10.30 0.36 1.69
CA PHE A 77 10.27 1.76 2.07
C PHE A 77 11.43 2.52 1.43
N ASP A 78 11.21 3.81 1.17
CA ASP A 78 12.32 4.68 0.85
C ASP A 78 13.20 4.89 2.09
N THR A 79 14.51 4.95 1.91
CA THR A 79 15.47 5.09 3.01
C THR A 79 15.66 6.54 3.44
N GLY A 80 15.01 7.50 2.77
CA GLY A 80 15.12 8.92 3.10
C GLY A 80 16.54 9.46 2.96
N ALA A 81 17.43 8.75 2.29
CA ALA A 81 18.72 9.30 1.91
C ALA A 81 18.47 10.30 0.78
N ALA A 82 18.40 11.58 1.15
CA ALA A 82 18.39 12.69 0.22
C ALA A 82 19.48 12.48 -0.83
N ALA A 83 19.08 12.45 -2.10
CA ALA A 83 19.98 12.67 -3.22
C ALA A 83 20.33 14.16 -3.31
#